data_AF-A0A941CFM1-F1
#
_entry.id   AF-A0A941CFM1-F1
#
_cell.length_a   1.000
_cell.length_b   1.000
_cell.length_c   1.000
_cell.angle_alpha   90.00
_cell.angle_beta   90.00
_cell.angle_gamma   90.00
#
_symmetry.space_group_name_H-M   'P 1'
#
loop_
_entity.id
_entity.type
_entity.pdbx_description
1 polymer ?
#
loop_
_entity_poly.entity_id
_entity_poly.type
_entity_poly.pdbx_seq_one_letter_code
_entity_poly.pdbx_strand_id
1 'polypeptide(L)'
;MKKLSIIGLLSAGLLLSSCFGTTPENKAGAAAPPPPSLKVGELQKKDITIYNEFATTLEGKQNVEIWPKVSGFIQEVYVEEGQKIKKGQLLFKLETQTLNQDANAAKAAVNVAQVEVDKLKPLVEKNIISEVQLETAKAQLAQAKANYESVVSNIGYSRITSPVDGYIGEIPYKTGALVSSNMTKPLTTVSDVSEVRAYFSLNEKELLALKESMPKNENNGIDLKNAPEVTLVMINGQEYPEPGKIAMINSIINSTTGSVTARADFKNKNNLLSSGSTGKIKMPVVYGGAFEIPQEATIDLQGKKLVYVLKDDNTITTMPINIVANTQKGFIVEKGIEEGTKIVLEGVTKLRDGMTINPVQ
;
A
#
# COMPACT_ATOMS: atom_id res chain seq x y z
N MET A 1 -60.80 -45.16 -39.95
CA MET A 1 -62.12 -45.59 -40.44
C MET A 1 -62.58 -46.79 -39.63
N LYS A 2 -63.81 -46.74 -39.08
CA LYS A 2 -64.70 -47.89 -38.76
C LYS A 2 -64.15 -48.94 -37.76
N LYS A 3 -64.85 -49.40 -36.72
CA LYS A 3 -66.27 -49.34 -36.36
C LYS A 3 -66.39 -49.86 -34.91
N LEU A 4 -67.34 -49.28 -34.19
CA LEU A 4 -68.06 -49.84 -33.06
C LEU A 4 -68.49 -51.29 -33.31
N SER A 5 -68.44 -52.16 -32.30
CA SER A 5 -69.46 -53.21 -32.17
C SER A 5 -69.73 -53.59 -30.71
N ILE A 6 -71.00 -53.46 -30.38
CA ILE A 6 -71.74 -53.88 -29.19
C ILE A 6 -72.02 -55.38 -29.25
N ILE A 7 -72.15 -56.05 -28.10
CA ILE A 7 -73.02 -57.20 -27.72
C ILE A 7 -72.67 -57.44 -26.23
N GLY A 8 -73.53 -57.44 -25.20
CA GLY A 8 -74.98 -57.59 -25.11
C GLY A 8 -75.34 -59.01 -24.65
N LEU A 9 -75.49 -59.26 -23.33
CA LEU A 9 -76.30 -60.32 -22.67
C LEU A 9 -76.02 -60.22 -21.15
N LEU A 10 -76.89 -59.74 -20.24
CA LEU A 10 -78.22 -60.20 -19.78
C LEU A 10 -78.19 -61.51 -18.97
N SER A 11 -78.30 -61.41 -17.63
CA SER A 11 -78.87 -62.34 -16.60
C SER A 11 -78.08 -62.19 -15.28
N ALA A 12 -78.56 -61.52 -14.22
CA ALA A 12 -79.71 -61.74 -13.32
C ALA A 12 -79.56 -62.95 -12.36
N GLY A 13 -79.41 -62.66 -11.06
CA GLY A 13 -79.62 -63.60 -9.94
C GLY A 13 -78.63 -63.43 -8.78
N LEU A 14 -78.88 -62.56 -7.79
CA LEU A 14 -79.41 -62.90 -6.45
C LEU A 14 -78.43 -63.79 -5.61
N LEU A 15 -77.81 -63.36 -4.50
CA LEU A 15 -78.43 -63.19 -3.18
C LEU A 15 -77.40 -62.82 -2.07
N LEU A 16 -77.89 -62.10 -1.04
CA LEU A 16 -77.52 -62.08 0.40
C LEU A 16 -76.22 -61.34 0.82
N SER A 17 -76.28 -60.16 1.47
CA SER A 17 -76.67 -59.88 2.88
C SER A 17 -75.52 -59.97 3.91
N SER A 18 -75.01 -58.83 4.35
CA SER A 18 -74.81 -58.47 5.78
C SER A 18 -74.36 -57.00 5.84
N CYS A 19 -75.26 -56.11 6.23
CA CYS A 19 -75.54 -55.62 7.58
C CYS A 19 -74.70 -54.37 7.92
N PHE A 20 -75.42 -53.25 7.97
CA PHE A 20 -75.00 -51.92 8.34
C PHE A 20 -74.40 -51.86 9.75
N GLY A 21 -73.29 -51.14 9.90
CA GLY A 21 -72.78 -50.63 11.16
C GLY A 21 -72.20 -49.23 10.93
N THR A 22 -72.95 -48.22 11.36
CA THR A 22 -72.68 -46.78 11.27
C THR A 22 -71.58 -46.31 12.23
N THR A 23 -70.53 -45.68 11.66
CA THR A 23 -69.63 -44.59 12.17
C THR A 23 -68.98 -44.68 13.57
N PRO A 24 -67.70 -44.28 13.75
CA PRO A 24 -67.11 -43.07 13.16
C PRO A 24 -65.78 -43.30 12.42
N GLU A 25 -65.66 -42.63 11.27
CA GLU A 25 -64.41 -42.46 10.54
C GLU A 25 -63.50 -41.54 11.37
N ASN A 26 -62.55 -42.14 12.07
CA ASN A 26 -61.43 -41.43 12.68
C ASN A 26 -60.63 -40.75 11.57
N LYS A 27 -60.93 -39.49 11.28
CA LYS A 27 -59.94 -38.56 10.74
C LYS A 27 -58.87 -38.35 11.81
N ALA A 28 -57.95 -39.31 11.88
CA ALA A 28 -56.63 -39.05 12.43
C ALA A 28 -56.07 -37.88 11.63
N GLY A 29 -56.07 -36.70 12.26
CA GLY A 29 -55.28 -35.58 11.76
C GLY A 29 -53.87 -36.09 11.58
N ALA A 30 -53.33 -35.96 10.36
CA ALA A 30 -51.92 -36.19 10.12
C ALA A 30 -51.16 -35.41 11.18
N ALA A 31 -50.46 -36.11 12.06
CA ALA A 31 -49.58 -35.49 13.03
C ALA A 31 -48.67 -34.55 12.24
N ALA A 32 -48.67 -33.27 12.61
CA ALA A 32 -47.81 -32.29 11.98
C ALA A 32 -46.38 -32.87 11.98
N PRO A 33 -45.66 -32.85 10.84
CA PRO A 33 -44.31 -33.40 10.77
C PRO A 33 -43.48 -32.82 11.91
N PRO A 34 -42.66 -33.64 12.60
CA PRO A 34 -41.90 -33.17 13.76
C PRO A 34 -41.06 -31.94 13.35
N PRO A 35 -40.97 -30.93 14.23
CA PRO A 35 -40.29 -29.69 13.91
C PRO A 35 -38.84 -29.99 13.48
N PRO A 36 -38.35 -29.34 12.41
CA PRO A 36 -37.01 -29.59 11.90
C PRO A 36 -35.99 -29.29 12.99
N SER A 37 -35.05 -30.22 13.19
CA SER A 37 -33.95 -30.03 14.13
C SER A 37 -32.86 -29.23 13.45
N LEU A 38 -32.58 -28.02 13.96
CA LEU A 38 -31.67 -27.07 13.32
C LEU A 38 -30.64 -26.57 14.32
N LYS A 39 -29.43 -26.35 13.82
CA LYS A 39 -28.33 -25.85 14.64
C LYS A 39 -28.54 -24.37 14.96
N VAL A 40 -28.51 -24.02 16.24
CA VAL A 40 -28.64 -22.64 16.72
C VAL A 40 -27.37 -22.21 17.44
N GLY A 41 -26.92 -21.00 17.14
CA GLY A 41 -25.74 -20.39 17.74
C GLY A 41 -26.12 -19.14 18.52
N GLU A 42 -25.48 -18.93 19.65
CA GLU A 42 -25.58 -17.68 20.40
C GLU A 42 -24.59 -16.66 19.83
N LEU A 43 -25.08 -15.46 19.53
CA LEU A 43 -24.26 -14.36 19.07
C LEU A 43 -23.58 -13.66 20.25
N GLN A 44 -22.25 -13.73 20.25
CA GLN A 44 -21.40 -13.03 21.20
C GLN A 44 -20.68 -11.86 20.52
N LYS A 45 -20.57 -10.75 21.25
CA LYS A 45 -19.77 -9.63 20.80
C LYS A 45 -18.30 -9.99 20.89
N LYS A 46 -17.57 -9.71 19.82
CA LYS A 46 -16.12 -9.88 19.77
C LYS A 46 -15.49 -8.78 18.95
N ASP A 47 -14.23 -8.52 19.21
CA ASP A 47 -13.45 -7.60 18.40
C ASP A 47 -13.02 -8.32 17.12
N ILE A 48 -13.43 -7.80 15.98
CA ILE A 48 -13.17 -8.40 14.67
C ILE A 48 -12.23 -7.49 13.91
N THR A 49 -11.04 -8.00 13.58
CA THR A 49 -10.09 -7.29 12.72
C THR A 49 -10.21 -7.79 11.29
N ILE A 50 -10.50 -6.87 10.36
CA ILE A 50 -10.38 -7.12 8.92
C ILE A 50 -9.17 -6.37 8.37
N TYR A 51 -8.72 -6.76 7.18
CA TYR A 51 -7.60 -6.11 6.52
C TYR A 51 -8.05 -5.52 5.20
N ASN A 52 -7.80 -4.22 5.01
CA ASN A 52 -7.88 -3.58 3.72
C ASN A 52 -6.54 -3.75 3.01
N GLU A 53 -6.56 -4.22 1.76
CA GLU A 53 -5.38 -4.40 0.94
C GLU A 53 -5.24 -3.28 -0.08
N PHE A 54 -4.09 -2.60 -0.09
CA PHE A 54 -3.77 -1.57 -1.07
C PHE A 54 -2.53 -1.97 -1.85
N ALA A 55 -2.61 -1.91 -3.18
CA ALA A 55 -1.42 -2.08 -4.01
C ALA A 55 -0.39 -0.98 -3.70
N THR A 56 0.88 -1.36 -3.59
CA THR A 56 1.96 -0.44 -3.24
C THR A 56 3.18 -0.61 -4.13
N THR A 57 3.89 0.50 -4.32
CA THR A 57 5.23 0.54 -4.89
C THR A 57 6.22 0.87 -3.78
N LEU A 58 7.30 0.09 -3.72
CA LEU A 58 8.35 0.22 -2.73
C LEU A 58 9.48 1.07 -3.28
N GLU A 59 9.94 2.04 -2.50
CA GLU A 59 11.12 2.85 -2.80
C GLU A 59 12.11 2.77 -1.65
N GLY A 60 13.41 2.83 -1.95
CA GLY A 60 14.42 3.04 -0.92
C GLY A 60 14.15 4.33 -0.14
N LYS A 61 14.68 4.41 1.07
CA LYS A 61 14.66 5.63 1.89
C LYS A 61 15.11 6.85 1.10
N GLN A 62 16.13 6.68 0.27
CA GLN A 62 16.62 7.68 -0.67
C GLN A 62 17.08 6.98 -1.94
N ASN A 63 16.55 7.41 -3.08
CA ASN A 63 17.06 7.04 -4.40
C ASN A 63 17.70 8.28 -4.99
N VAL A 64 19.02 8.24 -5.17
CA VAL A 64 19.78 9.38 -5.68
C VAL A 64 20.39 9.03 -7.02
N GLU A 65 19.98 9.75 -8.04
CA GLU A 65 20.56 9.68 -9.36
C GLU A 65 21.91 10.40 -9.40
N ILE A 66 22.91 9.74 -9.97
CA ILE A 66 24.28 10.26 -10.06
C ILE A 66 24.50 10.88 -11.43
N TRP A 67 24.68 12.19 -11.44
CA TRP A 67 24.89 12.98 -12.67
C TRP A 67 26.30 13.57 -12.69
N PRO A 68 26.98 13.61 -13.86
CA PRO A 68 28.25 14.29 -14.00
C PRO A 68 28.01 15.81 -14.02
N LYS A 69 28.85 16.56 -13.30
CA LYS A 69 28.80 18.03 -13.32
C LYS A 69 29.64 18.65 -14.45
N VAL A 70 30.63 17.91 -14.95
CA VAL A 70 31.53 18.33 -16.02
C VAL A 70 31.47 17.32 -17.17
N SER A 71 31.73 17.79 -18.38
CA SER A 71 31.77 16.92 -19.56
C SER A 71 33.13 16.24 -19.67
N GLY A 72 33.15 14.96 -20.05
CA GLY A 72 34.40 14.22 -20.28
C GLY A 72 34.15 12.75 -20.60
N PHE A 73 35.18 12.06 -21.09
CA PHE A 73 35.13 10.61 -21.28
C PHE A 73 35.28 9.89 -19.93
N ILE A 74 34.53 8.82 -19.71
CA ILE A 74 34.72 7.95 -18.53
C ILE A 74 36.08 7.26 -18.68
N GLN A 75 37.03 7.61 -17.82
CA GLN A 75 38.35 6.99 -17.77
C GLN A 75 38.27 5.63 -17.09
N GLU A 76 37.63 5.57 -15.92
CA GLU A 76 37.52 4.36 -15.11
C GLU A 76 36.20 4.33 -14.33
N VAL A 77 35.68 3.11 -14.15
CA VAL A 77 34.54 2.79 -13.27
C VAL A 77 35.09 1.98 -12.08
N TYR A 78 34.89 2.45 -10.86
CA TYR A 78 35.48 1.87 -9.63
C TYR A 78 34.55 0.90 -8.89
N VAL A 79 33.36 0.66 -9.44
CA VAL A 79 32.26 0.00 -8.76
C VAL A 79 31.54 -0.94 -9.70
N GLU A 80 30.99 -2.01 -9.14
CA GLU A 80 30.21 -3.01 -9.88
C GLU A 80 28.72 -2.84 -9.60
N GLU A 81 27.87 -3.16 -10.58
CA GLU A 81 26.41 -3.11 -10.44
C GLU A 81 25.94 -4.02 -9.28
N GLY A 82 25.04 -3.51 -8.43
CA GLY A 82 24.56 -4.22 -7.23
C GLY A 82 25.51 -4.18 -6.03
N GLN A 83 26.71 -3.60 -6.16
CA GLN A 83 27.63 -3.43 -5.04
C GLN A 83 27.06 -2.49 -3.96
N LYS A 84 27.35 -2.80 -2.69
CA LYS A 84 27.08 -1.91 -1.56
C LYS A 84 28.14 -0.81 -1.48
N ILE A 85 27.69 0.43 -1.46
CA ILE A 85 28.48 1.65 -1.52
C ILE A 85 28.29 2.49 -0.26
N LYS A 86 29.34 3.19 0.15
CA LYS A 86 29.30 4.18 1.22
C LYS A 86 29.29 5.61 0.68
N LYS A 87 28.72 6.53 1.47
CA LYS A 87 28.82 7.96 1.20
C LYS A 87 30.30 8.39 1.06
N GLY A 88 30.60 9.14 0.02
CA GLY A 88 31.94 9.62 -0.33
C GLY A 88 32.80 8.63 -1.12
N GLN A 89 32.35 7.40 -1.35
CA GLN A 89 33.08 6.42 -2.15
C GLN A 89 33.13 6.84 -3.62
N LEU A 90 34.29 6.72 -4.25
CA LEU A 90 34.50 7.01 -5.66
C LEU A 90 33.78 5.98 -6.53
N LEU A 91 33.00 6.46 -7.50
CA LEU A 91 32.22 5.65 -8.44
C LEU A 91 32.83 5.70 -9.85
N PHE A 92 33.06 6.92 -10.34
CA PHE A 92 33.58 7.16 -11.68
C PHE A 92 34.70 8.19 -11.65
N LYS A 93 35.64 8.06 -12.57
CA LYS A 93 36.62 9.08 -12.88
C LYS A 93 36.52 9.45 -14.35
N LEU A 94 36.36 10.74 -14.60
CA LEU A 94 36.38 11.30 -15.94
C LEU A 94 37.81 11.70 -16.33
N GLU A 95 38.07 11.72 -17.63
CA GLU A 95 39.29 12.29 -18.17
C GLU A 95 39.40 13.79 -17.83
N THR A 96 40.59 14.21 -17.38
CA THR A 96 40.84 15.60 -16.95
C THR A 96 41.92 16.29 -17.76
N GLN A 97 42.33 15.77 -18.92
CA GLN A 97 43.50 16.29 -19.63
C GLN A 97 43.33 17.77 -20.00
N THR A 98 42.19 18.12 -20.59
CA THR A 98 41.82 19.50 -20.94
C THR A 98 41.71 20.37 -19.69
N LEU A 99 41.00 19.91 -18.65
CA LEU A 99 40.84 20.64 -17.40
C LEU A 99 42.18 20.92 -16.68
N ASN A 100 43.12 19.99 -16.74
CA ASN A 100 44.46 20.16 -16.17
C ASN A 100 45.26 21.23 -16.93
N GLN A 101 45.11 21.31 -18.26
CA GLN A 101 45.74 22.36 -19.06
C GLN A 101 45.15 23.74 -18.71
N ASP A 102 43.83 23.83 -18.59
CA ASP A 102 43.13 25.05 -18.17
C ASP A 102 43.56 25.51 -16.77
N ALA A 103 43.72 24.57 -15.84
CA ALA A 103 44.19 24.90 -14.49
C ALA A 103 45.62 25.44 -14.49
N ASN A 104 46.50 24.89 -15.32
CA ASN A 104 47.87 25.40 -15.46
C ASN A 104 47.88 26.81 -16.05
N ALA A 105 47.04 27.09 -17.06
CA ALA A 105 46.89 28.42 -17.63
C ALA A 105 46.33 29.43 -16.60
N ALA A 106 45.29 29.06 -15.88
CA ALA A 106 44.71 29.90 -14.82
C ALA A 106 45.71 30.15 -13.67
N LYS A 107 46.50 29.14 -13.29
CA LYS A 107 47.58 29.29 -12.30
C LYS A 107 48.66 30.25 -12.77
N ALA A 108 49.04 30.20 -14.04
CA ALA A 108 49.99 31.16 -14.62
C ALA A 108 49.43 32.59 -14.57
N ALA A 109 48.14 32.79 -14.85
CA ALA A 109 47.50 34.10 -14.73
C ALA A 109 47.48 34.64 -13.29
N VAL A 110 47.26 33.77 -12.30
CA VAL A 110 47.39 34.13 -10.88
C VAL A 110 48.81 34.59 -10.56
N ASN A 111 49.82 33.87 -11.05
CA ASN A 111 51.23 34.24 -10.82
C ASN A 111 51.56 35.61 -11.44
N VAL A 112 51.09 35.89 -12.65
CA VAL A 112 51.29 37.19 -13.31
C VAL A 112 50.66 38.32 -12.49
N ALA A 113 49.40 38.15 -12.04
CA ALA A 113 48.72 39.14 -11.23
C ALA A 113 49.38 39.32 -9.84
N GLN A 114 49.91 38.25 -9.26
CA GLN A 114 50.61 38.28 -7.98
C GLN A 114 51.91 39.08 -8.09
N VAL A 115 52.70 38.84 -9.14
CA VAL A 115 53.93 39.60 -9.42
C VAL A 115 53.63 41.09 -9.58
N GLU A 116 52.53 41.47 -10.22
CA GLU A 116 52.17 42.89 -10.35
C GLU A 116 51.81 43.51 -9.00
N VAL A 117 51.05 42.81 -8.14
CA VAL A 117 50.77 43.27 -6.77
C VAL A 117 52.07 43.42 -5.97
N ASP A 118 52.96 42.43 -6.03
CA ASP A 118 54.23 42.42 -5.30
C ASP A 118 55.18 43.54 -5.78
N LYS A 119 55.09 43.92 -7.05
CA LYS A 119 55.82 45.06 -7.63
C LYS A 119 55.25 46.41 -7.20
N LEU A 120 53.92 46.56 -7.19
CA LEU A 120 53.27 47.84 -6.88
C LEU A 120 53.23 48.14 -5.38
N LYS A 121 53.16 47.11 -4.52
CA LYS A 121 53.12 47.25 -3.07
C LYS A 121 54.25 48.12 -2.49
N PRO A 122 55.55 47.85 -2.74
CA PRO A 122 56.64 48.69 -2.23
C PRO A 122 56.67 50.10 -2.85
N LEU A 123 56.09 50.28 -4.05
CA LEU A 123 56.02 51.60 -4.69
C LEU A 123 54.95 52.48 -4.03
N VAL A 124 53.81 51.92 -3.62
CA VAL A 124 52.81 52.62 -2.81
C VAL A 124 53.36 52.92 -1.42
N GLU A 125 54.03 51.97 -0.77
CA GLU A 125 54.64 52.19 0.57
C GLU A 125 55.66 53.33 0.56
N LYS A 126 56.33 53.55 -0.58
CA LYS A 126 57.25 54.68 -0.82
C LYS A 126 56.57 55.94 -1.35
N ASN A 127 55.24 55.98 -1.44
CA ASN A 127 54.43 57.07 -2.01
C ASN A 127 54.81 57.46 -3.46
N ILE A 128 55.32 56.50 -4.26
CA ILE A 128 55.72 56.72 -5.66
C ILE A 128 54.51 56.64 -6.60
N ILE A 129 53.49 55.84 -6.24
CA ILE A 129 52.26 55.64 -7.02
C ILE A 129 51.02 55.71 -6.12
N SER A 130 49.84 55.86 -6.74
CA SER A 130 48.56 55.94 -6.03
C SER A 130 48.11 54.59 -5.46
N GLU A 131 47.52 54.61 -4.27
CA GLU A 131 46.91 53.44 -3.61
C GLU A 131 45.81 52.79 -4.46
N VAL A 132 45.08 53.57 -5.27
CA VAL A 132 44.07 53.06 -6.20
C VAL A 132 44.67 52.07 -7.21
N GLN A 133 45.93 52.25 -7.62
CA GLN A 133 46.61 51.34 -8.53
C GLN A 133 46.89 49.99 -7.88
N LEU A 134 47.32 49.99 -6.61
CA LEU A 134 47.53 48.77 -5.84
C LEU A 134 46.21 48.04 -5.57
N GLU A 135 45.14 48.76 -5.21
CA GLU A 135 43.81 48.17 -5.03
C GLU A 135 43.27 47.56 -6.32
N THR A 136 43.49 48.21 -7.47
CA THR A 136 43.13 47.65 -8.79
C THR A 136 43.90 46.36 -9.07
N ALA A 137 45.21 46.32 -8.82
CA ALA A 137 46.01 45.12 -8.99
C ALA A 137 45.60 43.99 -8.03
N LYS A 138 45.26 44.32 -6.78
CA LYS A 138 44.71 43.35 -5.81
C LYS A 138 43.36 42.79 -6.29
N ALA A 139 42.49 43.62 -6.85
CA ALA A 139 41.22 43.17 -7.42
C ALA A 139 41.44 42.23 -8.63
N GLN A 140 42.40 42.52 -9.50
CA GLN A 140 42.77 41.65 -10.61
C GLN A 140 43.35 40.31 -10.13
N LEU A 141 44.19 40.33 -9.09
CA LEU A 141 44.69 39.12 -8.45
C LEU A 141 43.56 38.29 -7.84
N ALA A 142 42.60 38.92 -7.14
CA ALA A 142 41.43 38.25 -6.59
C ALA A 142 40.59 37.59 -7.70
N GLN A 143 40.36 38.29 -8.82
CA GLN A 143 39.66 37.75 -9.98
C GLN A 143 40.39 36.55 -10.60
N ALA A 144 41.71 36.63 -10.75
CA ALA A 144 42.52 35.52 -11.26
C ALA A 144 42.47 34.30 -10.32
N LYS A 145 42.53 34.52 -9.00
CA LYS A 145 42.41 33.47 -7.98
C LYS A 145 41.05 32.80 -8.04
N ALA A 146 39.96 33.57 -8.11
CA ALA A 146 38.61 33.03 -8.24
C ALA A 146 38.45 32.18 -9.51
N ASN A 147 39.03 32.61 -10.64
CA ASN A 147 39.03 31.82 -11.87
C ASN A 147 39.81 30.50 -11.70
N TYR A 148 41.00 30.54 -11.09
CA TYR A 148 41.78 29.33 -10.83
C TYR A 148 41.03 28.35 -9.92
N GLU A 149 40.40 28.82 -8.83
CA GLU A 149 39.59 27.99 -7.93
C GLU A 149 38.39 27.35 -8.64
N SER A 150 37.76 28.07 -9.58
CA SER A 150 36.68 27.54 -10.41
C SER A 150 37.15 26.36 -11.27
N VAL A 151 38.30 26.50 -11.95
CA VAL A 151 38.86 25.42 -12.78
C VAL A 151 39.30 24.22 -11.93
N VAL A 152 39.91 24.47 -10.76
CA VAL A 152 40.28 23.39 -9.81
C VAL A 152 39.03 22.65 -9.31
N SER A 153 37.94 23.37 -9.05
CA SER A 153 36.66 22.76 -8.65
C SER A 153 36.10 21.86 -9.76
N ASN A 154 36.22 22.28 -11.02
CA ASN A 154 35.83 21.45 -12.18
C ASN A 154 36.68 20.17 -12.29
N ILE A 155 37.99 20.24 -12.02
CA ILE A 155 38.83 19.04 -11.90
C ILE A 155 38.33 18.15 -10.77
N GLY A 156 37.96 18.72 -9.62
CA GLY A 156 37.37 17.99 -8.50
C GLY A 156 36.10 17.22 -8.90
N TYR A 157 35.24 17.83 -9.72
CA TYR A 157 34.01 17.21 -10.23
C TYR A 157 34.23 16.08 -11.24
N SER A 158 35.44 15.88 -11.76
CA SER A 158 35.79 14.69 -12.55
C SER A 158 35.76 13.40 -11.72
N ARG A 159 35.92 13.52 -10.40
CA ARG A 159 35.84 12.41 -9.45
C ARG A 159 34.43 12.36 -8.89
N ILE A 160 33.64 11.43 -9.41
CA ILE A 160 32.23 11.32 -9.06
C ILE A 160 32.09 10.33 -7.92
N THR A 161 31.61 10.82 -6.77
CA THR A 161 31.45 10.03 -5.54
C THR A 161 29.99 9.87 -5.16
N SER A 162 29.66 8.81 -4.41
CA SER A 162 28.29 8.63 -3.89
C SER A 162 27.93 9.67 -2.83
N PRO A 163 26.78 10.36 -2.91
CA PRO A 163 26.32 11.29 -1.89
C PRO A 163 25.67 10.60 -0.68
N VAL A 164 25.29 9.33 -0.82
CA VAL A 164 24.54 8.54 0.17
C VAL A 164 25.12 7.13 0.30
N ASP A 165 24.82 6.45 1.41
CA ASP A 165 25.06 5.02 1.55
C ASP A 165 23.95 4.25 0.81
N GLY A 166 24.27 3.11 0.22
CA GLY A 166 23.24 2.33 -0.49
C GLY A 166 23.80 1.26 -1.41
N TYR A 167 22.96 0.82 -2.33
CA TYR A 167 23.32 -0.13 -3.38
C TYR A 167 23.32 0.60 -4.72
N ILE A 168 24.33 0.32 -5.53
CA ILE A 168 24.43 0.88 -6.87
C ILE A 168 23.54 0.11 -7.84
N GLY A 169 22.79 0.86 -8.65
CA GLY A 169 21.95 0.33 -9.70
C GLY A 169 22.75 0.02 -10.97
N GLU A 170 22.04 0.01 -12.09
CA GLU A 170 22.62 -0.19 -13.42
C GLU A 170 23.62 0.93 -13.75
N ILE A 171 24.67 0.59 -14.50
CA ILE A 171 25.67 1.52 -15.02
C ILE A 171 25.56 1.53 -16.55
N PRO A 172 24.70 2.37 -17.14
CA PRO A 172 24.47 2.39 -18.59
C PRO A 172 25.68 2.86 -19.41
N TYR A 173 26.58 3.65 -18.82
CA TYR A 173 27.76 4.20 -19.50
C TYR A 173 29.02 3.53 -18.96
N LYS A 174 29.73 2.82 -19.85
CA LYS A 174 30.98 2.13 -19.52
C LYS A 174 32.20 3.01 -19.86
N THR A 175 33.39 2.55 -19.48
CA THR A 175 34.67 3.19 -19.81
C THR A 175 34.76 3.55 -21.30
N GLY A 176 35.21 4.77 -21.60
CA GLY A 176 35.28 5.32 -22.95
C GLY A 176 34.03 6.05 -23.43
N ALA A 177 32.91 6.00 -22.70
CA ALA A 177 31.73 6.77 -23.04
C ALA A 177 31.92 8.28 -22.73
N LEU A 178 31.46 9.14 -23.64
CA LEU A 178 31.38 10.58 -23.39
C LEU A 178 30.15 10.89 -22.54
N VAL A 179 30.35 11.61 -21.43
CA VAL A 179 29.27 12.00 -20.52
C VAL A 179 29.31 13.50 -20.24
N SER A 180 28.14 14.08 -19.93
CA SER A 180 27.93 15.50 -19.76
C SER A 180 26.70 15.80 -18.89
N SER A 181 26.58 17.03 -18.39
CA SER A 181 25.50 17.44 -17.48
C SER A 181 24.11 17.53 -18.13
N ASN A 182 24.03 17.47 -19.46
CA ASN A 182 22.81 17.58 -20.25
C ASN A 182 22.29 16.23 -20.78
N MET A 183 22.80 15.11 -20.26
CA MET A 183 22.35 13.78 -20.65
C MET A 183 20.92 13.49 -20.17
N THR A 184 20.25 12.55 -20.82
CA THR A 184 18.88 12.14 -20.46
C THR A 184 18.82 11.01 -19.44
N LYS A 185 19.90 10.24 -19.26
CA LYS A 185 20.00 9.18 -18.27
C LYS A 185 21.17 9.45 -17.31
N PRO A 186 21.02 9.17 -16.01
CA PRO A 186 22.12 9.29 -15.06
C PRO A 186 23.22 8.26 -15.31
N LEU A 187 24.39 8.47 -14.71
CA LEU A 187 25.49 7.50 -14.74
C LEU A 187 25.15 6.22 -14.00
N THR A 188 24.40 6.35 -12.91
CA THR A 188 23.84 5.26 -12.11
C THR A 188 22.86 5.87 -11.10
N THR A 189 22.14 5.02 -10.37
CA THR A 189 21.31 5.40 -9.23
C THR A 189 21.80 4.67 -7.99
N VAL A 190 21.98 5.40 -6.88
CA VAL A 190 22.31 4.79 -5.58
C VAL A 190 21.05 4.80 -4.72
N SER A 191 20.64 3.62 -4.27
CA SER A 191 19.44 3.44 -3.44
C SER A 191 19.81 3.04 -2.02
N ASP A 192 19.46 3.89 -1.05
CA ASP A 192 19.49 3.54 0.37
C ASP A 192 18.26 2.69 0.70
N VAL A 193 18.45 1.37 0.76
CA VAL A 193 17.40 0.40 1.11
C VAL A 193 17.45 -0.03 2.57
N SER A 194 18.17 0.68 3.46
CA SER A 194 18.17 0.37 4.91
C SER A 194 16.76 0.46 5.53
N GLU A 195 15.94 1.32 4.96
CA GLU A 195 14.52 1.51 5.22
C GLU A 195 13.83 1.64 3.86
N VAL A 196 12.63 1.09 3.74
CA VAL A 196 11.86 1.07 2.51
C VAL A 196 10.53 1.76 2.74
N ARG A 197 10.16 2.62 1.80
CA ARG A 197 8.92 3.40 1.79
C ARG A 197 7.95 2.77 0.83
N ALA A 198 6.80 2.35 1.35
CA ALA A 198 5.71 1.81 0.57
C ALA A 198 4.70 2.91 0.28
N TYR A 199 4.61 3.33 -0.99
CA TYR A 199 3.62 4.30 -1.45
C TYR A 199 2.39 3.58 -1.97
N PHE A 200 1.22 3.98 -1.50
CA PHE A 200 -0.05 3.39 -1.90
C PHE A 200 -1.11 4.50 -2.06
N SER A 201 -2.13 4.21 -2.87
CA SER A 201 -3.19 5.16 -3.18
C SER A 201 -4.50 4.74 -2.54
N LEU A 202 -5.20 5.72 -1.96
CA LEU A 202 -6.53 5.60 -1.36
C LEU A 202 -7.52 6.41 -2.20
N ASN A 203 -8.73 5.90 -2.45
CA ASN A 203 -9.80 6.72 -2.99
C ASN A 203 -10.47 7.57 -1.88
N GLU A 204 -11.34 8.51 -2.26
CA GLU A 204 -12.00 9.40 -1.30
C GLU A 204 -12.84 8.66 -0.24
N LYS A 205 -13.51 7.57 -0.64
CA LYS A 205 -14.31 6.75 0.29
C LYS A 205 -13.42 6.04 1.32
N GLU A 206 -12.31 5.47 0.88
CA GLU A 206 -11.31 4.83 1.74
C GLU A 206 -10.64 5.84 2.67
N LEU A 207 -10.33 7.03 2.16
CA LEU A 207 -9.77 8.11 2.97
C LEU A 207 -10.75 8.59 4.04
N LEU A 208 -12.04 8.71 3.71
CA LEU A 208 -13.06 9.07 4.69
C LEU A 208 -13.18 8.00 5.78
N ALA A 209 -13.29 6.73 5.39
CA ALA A 209 -13.33 5.61 6.34
C ALA A 209 -12.06 5.54 7.22
N LEU A 210 -10.90 5.87 6.65
CA LEU A 210 -9.64 5.95 7.40
C LEU A 210 -9.65 7.11 8.40
N LYS A 211 -10.14 8.29 8.01
CA LYS A 211 -10.27 9.44 8.91
C LYS A 211 -11.24 9.21 10.07
N GLU A 212 -12.26 8.39 9.86
CA GLU A 212 -13.24 8.03 10.89
C GLU A 212 -12.71 6.95 11.85
N SER A 213 -11.93 5.99 11.35
CA SER A 213 -11.41 4.86 12.13
C SER A 213 -10.09 5.14 12.84
N MET A 214 -9.30 6.12 12.39
CA MET A 214 -8.00 6.42 12.96
C MET A 214 -8.07 7.29 14.21
N PRO A 215 -7.11 7.14 15.14
CA PRO A 215 -6.96 8.06 16.26
C PRO A 215 -6.79 9.49 15.76
N LYS A 216 -7.42 10.44 16.45
CA LYS A 216 -7.36 11.86 16.10
C LYS A 216 -6.32 12.58 16.94
N ASN A 217 -5.61 13.50 16.31
CA ASN A 217 -4.71 14.43 17.00
C ASN A 217 -5.48 15.64 17.56
N GLU A 218 -4.78 16.51 18.29
CA GLU A 218 -5.35 17.72 18.91
C GLU A 218 -6.06 18.67 17.91
N ASN A 219 -5.69 18.62 16.63
CA ASN A 219 -6.26 19.42 15.56
C ASN A 219 -7.39 18.69 14.78
N ASN A 220 -7.95 17.60 15.33
CA ASN A 220 -8.97 16.78 14.68
C ASN A 220 -8.53 16.16 13.33
N GLY A 221 -7.21 16.06 13.10
CA GLY A 221 -6.61 15.34 11.98
C GLY A 221 -6.18 13.93 12.38
N ILE A 222 -5.71 13.12 11.41
CA ILE A 222 -5.20 11.77 11.69
C ILE A 222 -3.93 11.85 12.54
N ASP A 223 -3.91 11.13 13.66
CA ASP A 223 -2.71 10.94 14.47
C ASP A 223 -1.88 9.78 13.93
N LEU A 224 -0.87 10.13 13.12
CA LEU A 224 0.07 9.17 12.55
C LEU A 224 0.98 8.51 13.60
N LYS A 225 1.14 9.10 14.81
CA LYS A 225 2.00 8.51 15.84
C LYS A 225 1.36 7.30 16.49
N ASN A 226 0.04 7.36 16.66
CA ASN A 226 -0.78 6.28 17.24
C ASN A 226 -1.53 5.48 16.17
N ALA A 227 -1.20 5.70 14.90
CA ALA A 227 -1.72 4.91 13.78
C ALA A 227 -1.45 3.40 14.00
N PRO A 228 -2.38 2.52 13.61
CA PRO A 228 -2.14 1.09 13.66
C PRO A 228 -0.98 0.71 12.74
N GLU A 229 -0.25 -0.31 13.15
CA GLU A 229 0.81 -0.88 12.33
C GLU A 229 0.23 -1.58 11.10
N VAL A 230 0.96 -1.51 9.99
CA VAL A 230 0.56 -2.11 8.72
C VAL A 230 1.49 -3.25 8.34
N THR A 231 0.95 -4.25 7.64
CA THR A 231 1.75 -5.40 7.17
C THR A 231 1.97 -5.28 5.67
N LEU A 232 3.20 -5.49 5.22
CA LEU A 232 3.51 -5.58 3.79
C LEU A 232 3.39 -7.03 3.34
N VAL A 233 2.56 -7.30 2.36
CA VAL A 233 2.54 -8.55 1.59
C VAL A 233 3.46 -8.35 0.39
N MET A 234 4.54 -9.11 0.34
CA MET A 234 5.51 -9.06 -0.76
C MET A 234 4.91 -9.68 -2.04
N ILE A 235 5.57 -9.47 -3.18
CA ILE A 235 5.11 -9.97 -4.48
C ILE A 235 4.94 -11.51 -4.55
N ASN A 236 5.67 -12.25 -3.71
CA ASN A 236 5.54 -13.71 -3.59
C ASN A 236 4.33 -14.15 -2.73
N GLY A 237 3.50 -13.21 -2.27
CA GLY A 237 2.33 -13.45 -1.42
C GLY A 237 2.64 -13.67 0.05
N GLN A 238 3.92 -13.68 0.45
CA GLN A 238 4.32 -13.82 1.85
C GLN A 238 4.30 -12.47 2.56
N GLU A 239 3.97 -12.49 3.86
CA GLU A 239 4.02 -11.30 4.69
C GLU A 239 5.47 -10.97 5.07
N TYR A 240 5.79 -9.69 5.04
CA TYR A 240 7.07 -9.19 5.50
C TYR A 240 7.12 -9.27 7.04
N PRO A 241 8.19 -9.84 7.64
CA PRO A 241 8.20 -10.14 9.08
C PRO A 241 8.12 -8.92 10.01
N GLU A 242 8.54 -7.75 9.55
CA GLU A 242 8.56 -6.54 10.36
C GLU A 242 7.37 -5.64 9.98
N PRO A 243 6.59 -5.17 10.97
CA PRO A 243 5.49 -4.26 10.71
C PRO A 243 6.01 -2.90 10.21
N GLY A 244 5.18 -2.26 9.38
CA GLY A 244 5.40 -0.90 8.90
C GLY A 244 4.56 0.11 9.66
N LYS A 245 4.97 1.38 9.60
CA LYS A 245 4.26 2.50 10.21
C LYS A 245 3.80 3.49 9.16
N ILE A 246 2.55 3.92 9.24
CA ILE A 246 2.05 4.96 8.35
C ILE A 246 2.75 6.27 8.70
N ALA A 247 3.59 6.76 7.79
CA ALA A 247 4.41 7.93 8.00
C ALA A 247 3.81 9.19 7.35
N MET A 248 2.97 9.03 6.33
CA MET A 248 2.34 10.14 5.63
C MET A 248 1.01 9.71 5.03
N ILE A 249 0.02 10.60 5.09
CA ILE A 249 -1.19 10.56 4.28
C ILE A 249 -1.31 11.95 3.69
N ASN A 250 -1.31 12.07 2.36
CA ASN A 250 -1.41 13.37 1.72
C ASN A 250 -2.81 13.98 1.97
N SER A 251 -2.90 15.28 2.18
CA SER A 251 -4.19 15.96 2.37
C SER A 251 -4.78 16.47 1.05
N ILE A 252 -3.98 16.48 -0.02
CA ILE A 252 -4.38 16.97 -1.34
C ILE A 252 -4.83 15.77 -2.17
N ILE A 253 -6.10 15.80 -2.60
CA ILE A 253 -6.66 14.82 -3.53
C ILE A 253 -6.20 15.18 -4.94
N ASN A 254 -5.71 14.20 -5.69
CA ASN A 254 -5.48 14.38 -7.11
C ASN A 254 -6.83 14.43 -7.83
N SER A 255 -7.19 15.59 -8.37
CA SER A 255 -8.49 15.82 -9.02
C SER A 255 -8.67 15.03 -10.33
N THR A 256 -7.60 14.54 -10.94
CA THR A 256 -7.67 13.70 -12.15
C THR A 256 -8.03 12.26 -11.80
N THR A 257 -7.48 11.71 -10.70
CA THR A 257 -7.66 10.30 -10.33
C THR A 257 -8.63 10.08 -9.17
N GLY A 258 -9.03 11.14 -8.45
CA GLY A 258 -9.85 11.03 -7.24
C GLY A 258 -9.16 10.28 -6.10
N SER A 259 -7.82 10.27 -6.09
CA SER A 259 -7.02 9.49 -5.15
C SER A 259 -6.05 10.34 -4.33
N VAL A 260 -5.70 9.80 -3.16
CA VAL A 260 -4.74 10.36 -2.21
C VAL A 260 -3.61 9.37 -2.02
N THR A 261 -2.38 9.87 -2.06
CA THR A 261 -1.20 9.06 -1.77
C THR A 261 -0.93 8.99 -0.27
N ALA A 262 -0.69 7.78 0.23
CA ALA A 262 -0.20 7.50 1.56
C ALA A 262 1.15 6.77 1.48
N ARG A 263 1.92 6.85 2.57
CA ARG A 263 3.25 6.25 2.71
C ARG A 263 3.35 5.50 4.03
N ALA A 264 3.82 4.27 3.97
CA ALA A 264 4.23 3.50 5.13
C ALA A 264 5.73 3.20 5.08
N ASP A 265 6.41 3.35 6.20
CA ASP A 265 7.86 3.15 6.33
C ASP A 265 8.12 1.79 7.00
N PHE A 266 8.99 0.98 6.38
CA PHE A 266 9.37 -0.37 6.80
C PHE A 266 10.88 -0.46 7.02
N LYS A 267 11.30 -1.01 8.16
CA LYS A 267 12.73 -1.29 8.40
C LYS A 267 13.15 -2.51 7.58
N ASN A 268 14.27 -2.42 6.86
CA ASN A 268 14.72 -3.48 5.95
C ASN A 268 16.02 -4.15 6.44
N LYS A 269 16.02 -4.68 7.67
CA LYS A 269 17.23 -5.23 8.30
C LYS A 269 17.87 -6.38 7.51
N ASN A 270 17.03 -7.18 6.84
CA ASN A 270 17.46 -8.36 6.10
C ASN A 270 17.80 -8.06 4.63
N ASN A 271 17.71 -6.79 4.19
CA ASN A 271 17.84 -6.36 2.79
C ASN A 271 16.97 -7.19 1.83
N LEU A 272 15.80 -7.63 2.28
CA LEU A 272 14.87 -8.44 1.49
C LEU A 272 14.03 -7.57 0.55
N LEU A 273 13.72 -6.35 0.97
CA LEU A 273 12.97 -5.39 0.18
C LEU A 273 13.93 -4.61 -0.73
N SER A 274 13.58 -4.51 -2.00
CA SER A 274 14.34 -3.74 -2.99
C SER A 274 13.52 -2.56 -3.49
N SER A 275 14.18 -1.43 -3.71
CA SER A 275 13.55 -0.27 -4.36
C SER A 275 13.06 -0.65 -5.77
N GLY A 276 11.88 -0.18 -6.15
CA GLY A 276 11.19 -0.51 -7.39
C GLY A 276 10.33 -1.79 -7.33
N SER A 277 10.36 -2.52 -6.21
CA SER A 277 9.47 -3.68 -6.02
C SER A 277 8.03 -3.25 -5.79
N THR A 278 7.09 -4.16 -6.02
CA THR A 278 5.67 -3.96 -5.71
C THR A 278 5.20 -4.93 -4.63
N GLY A 279 4.08 -4.61 -4.01
CA GLY A 279 3.46 -5.46 -3.01
C GLY A 279 2.05 -4.99 -2.67
N LYS A 280 1.53 -5.45 -1.54
CA LYS A 280 0.28 -4.94 -0.98
C LYS A 280 0.46 -4.55 0.48
N ILE A 281 -0.13 -3.44 0.88
CA ILE A 281 -0.24 -3.05 2.28
C ILE A 281 -1.55 -3.60 2.82
N LYS A 282 -1.46 -4.46 3.83
CA LYS A 282 -2.57 -4.88 4.68
C LYS A 282 -2.67 -3.92 5.85
N MET A 283 -3.73 -3.13 5.84
CA MET A 283 -4.06 -2.20 6.92
C MET A 283 -5.21 -2.76 7.75
N PRO A 284 -5.01 -2.97 9.07
CA PRO A 284 -6.05 -3.51 9.93
C PRO A 284 -7.16 -2.47 10.18
N VAL A 285 -8.40 -2.92 10.18
CA VAL A 285 -9.58 -2.19 10.63
C VAL A 285 -10.24 -3.02 11.72
N VAL A 286 -10.34 -2.45 12.92
CA VAL A 286 -10.88 -3.14 14.09
C VAL A 286 -12.32 -2.69 14.31
N TYR A 287 -13.24 -3.66 14.26
CA TYR A 287 -14.64 -3.50 14.65
C TYR A 287 -14.80 -4.00 16.08
N GLY A 288 -14.89 -3.06 17.03
CA GLY A 288 -15.03 -3.38 18.44
C GLY A 288 -16.46 -3.76 18.80
N GLY A 289 -16.63 -4.84 19.57
CA GLY A 289 -17.94 -5.26 20.08
C GLY A 289 -18.98 -5.59 19.00
N ALA A 290 -18.53 -6.16 17.88
CA ALA A 290 -19.37 -6.52 16.74
C ALA A 290 -19.73 -8.02 16.73
N PHE A 291 -20.78 -8.37 15.98
CA PHE A 291 -21.18 -9.76 15.73
C PHE A 291 -20.66 -10.22 14.37
N GLU A 292 -20.08 -11.42 14.31
CA GLU A 292 -19.76 -12.10 13.05
C GLU A 292 -20.86 -13.13 12.75
N ILE A 293 -21.67 -12.86 11.74
CA ILE A 293 -22.77 -13.73 11.32
C ILE A 293 -22.30 -14.54 10.12
N PRO A 294 -22.23 -15.89 10.20
CA PRO A 294 -21.85 -16.73 9.06
C PRO A 294 -22.75 -16.49 7.85
N GLN A 295 -22.18 -16.54 6.64
CA GLN A 295 -22.98 -16.30 5.42
C GLN A 295 -24.12 -17.31 5.27
N GLU A 296 -23.88 -18.56 5.69
CA GLU A 296 -24.84 -19.67 5.67
C GLU A 296 -26.05 -19.45 6.58
N ALA A 297 -25.90 -18.60 7.61
CA ALA A 297 -26.96 -18.24 8.55
C ALA A 297 -27.85 -17.09 8.05
N THR A 298 -27.60 -16.56 6.86
CA THR A 298 -28.32 -15.41 6.29
C THR A 298 -29.18 -15.79 5.10
N ILE A 299 -30.32 -15.13 4.95
CA ILE A 299 -31.16 -15.19 3.76
C ILE A 299 -31.25 -13.82 3.10
N ASP A 300 -31.47 -13.80 1.79
CA ASP A 300 -31.70 -12.58 1.02
C ASP A 300 -33.18 -12.51 0.64
N LEU A 301 -33.86 -11.47 1.11
CA LEU A 301 -35.26 -11.21 0.77
C LEU A 301 -35.40 -9.76 0.30
N GLN A 302 -35.77 -9.59 -0.98
CA GLN A 302 -35.94 -8.27 -1.60
C GLN A 302 -34.69 -7.36 -1.48
N GLY A 303 -33.49 -7.94 -1.52
CA GLY A 303 -32.22 -7.20 -1.42
C GLY A 303 -31.83 -6.84 0.02
N LYS A 304 -32.57 -7.30 1.04
CA LYS A 304 -32.21 -7.17 2.45
C LYS A 304 -31.71 -8.51 2.97
N LYS A 305 -30.57 -8.48 3.66
CA LYS A 305 -30.05 -9.64 4.39
C LYS A 305 -30.79 -9.76 5.72
N LEU A 306 -31.33 -10.95 5.98
CA LEU A 306 -32.08 -11.29 7.18
C LEU A 306 -31.47 -12.52 7.86
N VAL A 307 -31.67 -12.64 9.17
CA VAL A 307 -31.36 -13.84 9.96
C VAL A 307 -32.62 -14.33 10.66
N TYR A 308 -32.68 -15.63 10.97
CA TYR A 308 -33.73 -16.20 11.81
C TYR A 308 -33.28 -16.19 13.27
N VAL A 309 -34.00 -15.44 14.10
CA VAL A 309 -33.82 -15.38 15.55
C VAL A 309 -34.77 -16.37 16.21
N LEU A 310 -34.26 -17.16 17.15
CA LEU A 310 -35.04 -18.07 17.97
C LEU A 310 -35.63 -17.31 19.18
N LYS A 311 -36.94 -17.42 19.36
CA LYS A 311 -37.67 -16.92 20.54
C LYS A 311 -37.75 -17.99 21.64
N ASP A 312 -38.09 -17.55 22.86
CA ASP A 312 -38.23 -18.43 24.03
C ASP A 312 -39.32 -19.51 23.88
N ASP A 313 -40.28 -19.31 22.97
CA ASP A 313 -41.35 -20.25 22.63
C ASP A 313 -40.94 -21.28 21.55
N ASN A 314 -39.65 -21.37 21.22
CA ASN A 314 -39.07 -22.17 20.14
C ASN A 314 -39.59 -21.82 18.73
N THR A 315 -40.19 -20.65 18.56
CA THR A 315 -40.54 -20.13 17.23
C THR A 315 -39.39 -19.29 16.66
N ILE A 316 -39.27 -19.27 15.33
CA ILE A 316 -38.30 -18.41 14.65
C ILE A 316 -38.96 -17.15 14.10
N THR A 317 -38.25 -16.03 14.17
CA THR A 317 -38.66 -14.77 13.54
C THR A 317 -37.53 -14.19 12.71
N THR A 318 -37.87 -13.62 11.56
CA THR A 318 -36.90 -12.94 10.69
C THR A 318 -36.52 -11.58 11.24
N MET A 319 -35.22 -11.27 11.25
CA MET A 319 -34.70 -9.97 11.66
C MET A 319 -33.73 -9.45 10.60
N PRO A 320 -33.90 -8.21 10.11
CA PRO A 320 -32.94 -7.61 9.19
C PRO A 320 -31.63 -7.29 9.90
N ILE A 321 -30.52 -7.51 9.19
CA ILE A 321 -29.18 -7.21 9.70
C ILE A 321 -28.55 -6.04 8.94
N ASN A 322 -27.91 -5.14 9.68
CA ASN A 322 -27.16 -4.02 9.13
C ASN A 322 -25.69 -4.40 9.01
N ILE A 323 -25.31 -4.81 7.80
CA ILE A 323 -23.95 -5.26 7.51
C ILE A 323 -23.05 -4.05 7.35
N VAL A 324 -22.01 -3.95 8.19
CA VAL A 324 -21.00 -2.89 8.10
C VAL A 324 -19.77 -3.30 7.30
N ALA A 325 -19.45 -4.60 7.31
CA ALA A 325 -18.33 -5.18 6.57
C ALA A 325 -18.53 -6.67 6.31
N ASN A 326 -17.76 -7.22 5.37
CA ASN A 326 -17.78 -8.63 5.01
C ASN A 326 -16.44 -9.28 5.40
N THR A 327 -16.48 -10.50 5.91
CA THR A 327 -15.30 -11.36 6.12
C THR A 327 -15.36 -12.56 5.18
N GLN A 328 -14.28 -13.35 5.10
CA GLN A 328 -14.31 -14.62 4.37
C GLN A 328 -15.31 -15.62 4.98
N LYS A 329 -15.63 -15.48 6.28
CA LYS A 329 -16.50 -16.41 7.03
C LYS A 329 -17.94 -15.91 7.13
N GLY A 330 -18.19 -14.61 7.00
CA GLY A 330 -19.46 -14.02 7.38
C GLY A 330 -19.60 -12.53 7.11
N PHE A 331 -20.57 -11.94 7.79
CA PHE A 331 -20.91 -10.53 7.79
C PHE A 331 -20.68 -9.94 9.19
N ILE A 332 -20.10 -8.74 9.25
CA ILE A 332 -19.92 -7.98 10.49
C ILE A 332 -21.14 -7.09 10.70
N VAL A 333 -21.73 -7.16 11.89
CA VAL A 333 -22.90 -6.38 12.31
C VAL A 333 -22.61 -5.73 13.66
N GLU A 334 -22.63 -4.40 13.71
CA GLU A 334 -22.39 -3.65 14.96
C GLU A 334 -23.68 -3.30 15.73
N LYS A 335 -24.79 -3.08 15.00
CA LYS A 335 -26.03 -2.54 15.56
C LYS A 335 -27.24 -3.35 15.11
N GLY A 336 -28.26 -3.41 15.97
CA GLY A 336 -29.55 -4.03 15.67
C GLY A 336 -29.71 -5.45 16.20
N ILE A 337 -28.74 -5.97 16.96
CA ILE A 337 -28.78 -7.29 17.60
C ILE A 337 -28.36 -7.14 19.06
N GLU A 338 -29.10 -7.77 19.97
CA GLU A 338 -28.75 -7.83 21.39
C GLU A 338 -27.79 -8.99 21.65
N GLU A 339 -26.89 -8.81 22.60
CA GLU A 339 -25.96 -9.87 22.99
C GLU A 339 -26.72 -11.05 23.62
N GLY A 340 -26.34 -12.28 23.27
CA GLY A 340 -27.07 -13.48 23.69
C GLY A 340 -28.24 -13.88 22.76
N THR A 341 -28.48 -13.13 21.69
CA THR A 341 -29.48 -13.50 20.67
C THR A 341 -29.09 -14.83 20.01
N LYS A 342 -30.01 -15.80 20.01
CA LYS A 342 -29.82 -17.10 19.36
C LYS A 342 -30.30 -17.03 17.92
N ILE A 343 -29.41 -17.35 16.98
CA ILE A 343 -29.72 -17.40 15.55
C ILE A 343 -29.63 -18.82 15.02
N VAL A 344 -30.40 -19.11 13.98
CA VAL A 344 -30.28 -20.38 13.23
C VAL A 344 -29.07 -20.31 12.30
N LEU A 345 -28.14 -21.24 12.45
CA LEU A 345 -26.88 -21.25 11.70
C LEU A 345 -26.97 -21.98 10.36
N GLU A 346 -27.80 -23.02 10.27
CA GLU A 346 -27.88 -23.91 9.11
C GLU A 346 -29.33 -24.15 8.68
N GLY A 347 -29.54 -24.45 7.38
CA GLY A 347 -30.87 -24.83 6.86
C GLY A 347 -31.87 -23.68 6.69
N VAL A 348 -31.41 -22.42 6.78
CA VAL A 348 -32.25 -21.21 6.74
C VAL A 348 -33.07 -21.04 5.45
N THR A 349 -32.70 -21.68 4.35
CA THR A 349 -33.39 -21.57 3.05
C THR A 349 -34.76 -22.23 3.00
N LYS A 350 -35.03 -23.19 3.90
CA LYS A 350 -36.31 -23.94 3.96
C LYS A 350 -37.24 -23.43 5.06
N LEU A 351 -36.84 -22.38 5.77
CA LEU A 351 -37.55 -21.84 6.91
C LEU A 351 -38.56 -20.76 6.51
N ARG A 352 -39.57 -20.57 7.35
CA ARG A 352 -40.55 -19.49 7.24
C ARG A 352 -40.74 -18.85 8.61
N ASP A 353 -41.10 -17.58 8.58
CA ASP A 353 -41.43 -16.83 9.80
C ASP A 353 -42.55 -17.52 10.58
N GLY A 354 -42.40 -17.63 11.90
CA GLY A 354 -43.38 -18.28 12.79
C GLY A 354 -43.32 -19.81 12.82
N MET A 355 -42.37 -20.47 12.15
CA MET A 355 -42.18 -21.92 12.29
C MET A 355 -41.59 -22.29 13.66
N THR A 356 -42.14 -23.34 14.28
CA THR A 356 -41.52 -23.97 15.45
C THR A 356 -40.39 -24.89 15.00
N ILE A 357 -39.22 -24.77 15.62
CA ILE A 357 -38.06 -25.61 15.34
C ILE A 357 -37.64 -26.36 16.61
N ASN A 358 -36.89 -27.46 16.45
CA ASN A 358 -36.21 -28.10 17.57
C ASN A 358 -34.76 -27.61 17.59
N PRO A 359 -34.36 -26.70 18.52
CA PRO A 359 -33.00 -26.17 18.54
C PRO A 359 -32.00 -27.23 18.97
N VAL A 360 -30.98 -27.44 18.15
CA VAL A 360 -29.79 -28.24 18.47
C VAL A 360 -28.61 -27.27 18.63
N GLN A 361 -27.81 -27.37 19.68
CA GLN A 361 -26.66 -26.48 19.89
C GLN A 361 -25.45 -26.89 19.04
#